data_AF-A0A0S8JWC6-F1
#
_entry.id   AF-A0A0S8JWC6-F1
#
_cell.length_a   1.000
_cell.length_b   1.000
_cell.length_c   1.000
_cell.angle_alpha   90.00
_cell.angle_beta   90.00
_cell.angle_gamma   90.00
#
_symmetry.space_group_name_H-M   'P 1'
#
loop_
_entity.id
_entity.type
_entity.pdbx_description
1 polymer ?
#
loop_
_entity_poly.entity_id
_entity_poly.type
_entity_poly.pdbx_seq_one_letter_code
_entity_poly.pdbx_strand_id
1 'polypeptide(L)'
;MEEAMYPNVTTSDGEPMNAMNDYVIKMSKEKLPPAKAFWSLTLYDKANGFFIPNERKKYSVGENAGYKLNEDGGIEIYVAAEKSIGIPEENWLPLNRRDEEIDLILRVYVPDLERMKNWIAPKAEKLKN
;
A
#
# COMPACT_ATOMS: atom_id res chain seq x y z
N MET A 1 1.58 -6.58 -24.72
CA MET A 1 2.00 -6.92 -23.34
C MET A 1 1.74 -5.68 -22.52
N GLU A 2 0.96 -5.77 -21.46
CA GLU A 2 0.82 -4.62 -20.54
C GLU A 2 2.08 -4.50 -19.70
N GLU A 3 2.64 -3.29 -19.64
CA GLU A 3 3.85 -3.03 -18.86
C GLU A 3 3.53 -2.86 -17.37
N ALA A 4 2.39 -2.25 -17.04
CA ALA A 4 1.90 -2.13 -15.68
C ALA A 4 0.37 -1.96 -15.62
N MET A 5 -0.24 -2.44 -14.54
CA MET A 5 -1.62 -2.14 -14.14
C MET A 5 -1.65 -1.39 -12.81
N TYR A 6 -2.71 -0.60 -12.60
CA TYR A 6 -2.90 0.26 -11.42
C TYR A 6 -4.22 -0.05 -10.70
N PRO A 7 -4.34 -1.19 -9.99
CA PRO A 7 -5.57 -1.51 -9.27
C PRO A 7 -5.83 -0.49 -8.15
N ASN A 8 -7.08 -0.05 -8.03
CA ASN A 8 -7.49 0.89 -6.99
C ASN A 8 -7.45 0.20 -5.62
N VAL A 9 -6.78 0.82 -4.65
CA VAL A 9 -6.84 0.43 -3.24
C VAL A 9 -7.78 1.38 -2.54
N THR A 10 -8.97 0.90 -2.19
CA THR A 10 -9.98 1.67 -1.44
C THR A 10 -10.03 1.24 0.01
N THR A 11 -10.67 2.04 0.86
CA THR A 11 -10.92 1.66 2.24
C THR A 11 -11.94 0.52 2.35
N SER A 12 -11.86 -0.25 3.42
CA SER A 12 -12.84 -1.30 3.74
C SER A 12 -14.22 -0.74 4.06
N ASP A 13 -14.30 0.45 4.66
CA ASP A 13 -15.54 1.15 5.04
C ASP A 13 -16.16 1.96 3.87
N GLY A 14 -15.42 2.16 2.77
CA GLY A 14 -15.89 2.91 1.60
C GLY A 14 -15.67 4.43 1.71
N GLU A 15 -15.16 4.92 2.83
CA GLU A 15 -14.88 6.33 3.06
C GLU A 15 -13.56 6.75 2.41
N PRO A 16 -13.38 8.02 2.00
CA PRO A 16 -12.09 8.53 1.55
C PRO A 16 -10.98 8.30 2.59
N MET A 17 -9.76 8.04 2.12
CA MET A 17 -8.60 8.02 3.00
C MET A 17 -8.17 9.45 3.34
N ASN A 18 -7.76 9.68 4.58
CA ASN A 18 -7.28 10.97 5.04
C ASN A 18 -6.13 10.76 6.03
N ALA A 19 -5.08 11.59 5.92
CA ALA A 19 -3.86 11.49 6.72
C ALA A 19 -4.06 11.70 8.23
N MET A 20 -5.25 12.12 8.67
CA MET A 20 -5.65 12.13 10.08
C MET A 20 -5.81 10.72 10.69
N ASN A 21 -5.86 9.67 9.87
CA ASN A 21 -6.04 8.29 10.33
C ASN A 21 -4.86 7.40 9.90
N ASP A 22 -4.70 6.27 10.59
CA ASP A 22 -3.78 5.21 10.17
C ASP A 22 -4.54 4.09 9.47
N TYR A 23 -3.83 3.38 8.60
CA TYR A 23 -4.39 2.30 7.81
C TYR A 23 -3.46 1.10 7.77
N VAL A 24 -4.05 -0.09 7.67
CA VAL A 24 -3.33 -1.33 7.38
C VAL A 24 -3.88 -1.97 6.11
N ILE A 25 -2.97 -2.42 5.24
CA ILE A 25 -3.29 -3.17 4.03
C ILE A 25 -2.73 -4.57 4.22
N LYS A 26 -3.62 -5.56 4.32
CA LYS A 26 -3.25 -6.96 4.57
C LYS A 26 -3.43 -7.79 3.31
N MET A 27 -2.39 -8.52 2.94
CA MET A 27 -2.41 -9.45 1.82
C MET A 27 -1.87 -10.80 2.29
N SER A 28 -2.71 -11.84 2.25
CA SER A 28 -2.20 -13.20 2.39
C SER A 28 -1.33 -13.57 1.19
N LYS A 29 -0.55 -14.65 1.30
CA LYS A 29 0.30 -15.15 0.23
C LYS A 29 -0.45 -15.33 -1.10
N GLU A 30 -1.68 -15.83 -1.05
CA GLU A 30 -2.54 -16.07 -2.22
C GLU A 30 -3.12 -14.77 -2.80
N LYS A 31 -3.19 -13.72 -1.98
CA LYS A 31 -3.74 -12.40 -2.33
C LYS A 31 -2.66 -11.38 -2.69
N LEU A 32 -1.38 -11.74 -2.64
CA LEU A 32 -0.31 -10.88 -3.16
C LEU A 32 -0.57 -10.52 -4.64
N PRO A 33 -0.20 -9.31 -5.09
CA PRO A 33 -0.44 -8.89 -6.46
C PRO A 33 0.23 -9.85 -7.46
N PRO A 34 -0.46 -10.31 -8.51
CA PRO A 34 0.08 -11.28 -9.46
C PRO A 34 1.01 -10.60 -10.48
N ALA A 35 2.10 -10.01 -9.99
CA ALA A 35 3.16 -9.43 -10.82
C ALA A 35 4.13 -10.52 -11.29
N LYS A 36 4.63 -10.41 -12.53
CA LYS A 36 5.75 -11.22 -13.03
C LYS A 36 7.10 -10.52 -12.87
N ALA A 37 7.10 -9.18 -12.80
CA ALA A 37 8.31 -8.41 -12.51
C ALA A 37 8.36 -8.06 -11.03
N PHE A 38 7.47 -7.17 -10.57
CA PHE A 38 7.31 -6.81 -9.16
C PHE A 38 6.02 -5.99 -8.95
N TRP A 39 5.68 -5.72 -7.70
CA TRP A 39 4.62 -4.77 -7.33
C TRP A 39 5.13 -3.71 -6.36
N SER A 40 4.42 -2.59 -6.29
CA SER A 40 4.67 -1.54 -5.29
C SER A 40 3.39 -0.84 -4.87
N LEU A 41 3.24 -0.53 -3.59
CA LEU A 41 2.21 0.37 -3.06
C LEU A 41 2.85 1.71 -2.71
N THR A 42 2.31 2.81 -3.22
CA THR A 42 2.89 4.16 -3.06
C THR A 42 1.85 5.14 -2.54
N LEU A 43 2.25 5.98 -1.59
CA LEU A 43 1.40 6.99 -0.97
C LEU A 43 1.55 8.35 -1.68
N TYR A 44 0.42 8.97 -1.98
CA TYR A 44 0.33 10.31 -2.56
C TYR A 44 -0.68 11.18 -1.82
N ASP A 45 -0.50 12.49 -1.88
CA ASP A 45 -1.62 13.40 -1.65
C ASP A 45 -2.62 13.27 -2.81
N LYS A 46 -3.91 13.29 -2.50
CA LYS A 46 -4.97 13.11 -3.52
C LYS A 46 -5.19 14.36 -4.37
N ALA A 47 -4.89 15.54 -3.83
CA ALA A 47 -5.18 16.81 -4.50
C ALA A 47 -4.30 17.05 -5.74
N ASN A 48 -3.04 16.66 -5.68
CA ASN A 48 -2.02 16.94 -6.70
C ASN A 48 -1.30 15.68 -7.19
N GLY A 49 -1.40 14.56 -6.45
CA GLY A 49 -0.68 13.32 -6.79
C GLY A 49 0.82 13.41 -6.52
N PHE A 50 1.26 14.24 -5.56
CA PHE A 50 2.66 14.29 -5.16
C PHE A 50 2.95 13.40 -3.96
N PHE A 51 4.23 13.10 -3.76
CA PHE A 51 4.68 12.46 -2.53
C PHE A 51 4.47 13.39 -1.35
N ILE A 52 3.94 12.85 -0.26
CA ILE A 52 3.85 13.54 1.02
C ILE A 52 5.23 13.50 1.68
N PRO A 53 5.94 14.64 1.82
CA PRO A 53 7.30 14.65 2.36
C PRO A 53 7.34 14.08 3.78
N ASN A 54 8.32 13.22 4.05
CA ASN A 54 8.56 12.66 5.38
C ASN A 54 10.07 12.54 5.62
N GLU A 55 10.47 12.56 6.90
CA GLU A 55 11.89 12.55 7.31
C GLU A 55 12.65 11.31 6.82
N ARG A 56 11.94 10.21 6.58
CA ARG A 56 12.52 8.94 6.15
C ARG A 56 12.71 8.82 4.65
N LYS A 57 12.19 9.78 3.87
CA LYS A 57 12.20 9.77 2.39
C LYS A 57 11.68 8.44 1.83
N LYS A 58 10.72 7.82 2.51
CA LYS A 58 10.09 6.56 2.11
C LYS A 58 8.67 6.84 1.65
N TYR A 59 8.38 6.49 0.41
CA TYR A 59 7.09 6.79 -0.24
C TYR A 59 6.39 5.55 -0.77
N SER A 60 7.09 4.40 -0.81
CA SER A 60 6.56 3.13 -1.28
C SER A 60 7.01 1.92 -0.46
N VAL A 61 6.24 0.84 -0.60
CA VAL A 61 6.52 -0.52 -0.10
C VAL A 61 6.37 -1.48 -1.26
N GLY A 62 7.31 -2.41 -1.41
CA GLY A 62 7.37 -3.36 -2.53
C GLY A 62 8.80 -3.73 -2.85
N GLU A 63 9.02 -4.62 -3.82
CA GLU A 63 10.36 -5.13 -4.17
C GLU A 63 11.35 -4.01 -4.56
N ASN A 64 10.84 -2.88 -5.08
CA ASN A 64 11.66 -1.73 -5.46
C ASN A 64 12.08 -0.82 -4.29
N ALA A 65 11.44 -0.94 -3.12
CA ALA A 65 11.64 -0.04 -1.97
C ALA A 65 11.81 -0.76 -0.63
N GLY A 66 11.81 -2.10 -0.65
CA GLY A 66 11.84 -2.96 0.52
C GLY A 66 10.45 -3.32 1.03
N TYR A 67 10.30 -4.60 1.41
CA TYR A 67 9.17 -5.17 2.14
C TYR A 67 9.65 -6.42 2.88
N LYS A 68 8.88 -6.88 3.88
CA LYS A 68 9.08 -8.14 4.58
C LYS A 68 7.79 -8.93 4.64
N LEU A 69 7.85 -10.18 4.21
CA LEU A 69 6.75 -11.12 4.39
C LEU A 69 6.73 -11.66 5.83
N ASN A 70 5.55 -12.05 6.30
CA ASN A 70 5.39 -12.82 7.53
C ASN A 70 5.70 -14.32 7.28
N GLU A 71 5.65 -15.14 8.33
CA GLU A 71 5.96 -16.58 8.26
C GLU A 71 5.03 -17.35 7.31
N ASP A 72 3.78 -16.88 7.15
CA ASP A 72 2.80 -17.46 6.23
C ASP A 72 3.00 -17.00 4.76
N GLY A 73 3.99 -16.14 4.51
CA GLY A 73 4.28 -15.59 3.19
C GLY A 73 3.35 -14.46 2.74
N GLY A 74 2.51 -13.94 3.64
CA GLY A 74 1.72 -12.72 3.44
C GLY A 74 2.46 -11.46 3.87
N ILE A 75 1.81 -10.31 3.78
CA ILE A 75 2.34 -9.02 4.22
C ILE A 75 1.24 -8.14 4.82
N GLU A 76 1.63 -7.33 5.79
CA GLU A 76 0.85 -6.21 6.29
C GLU A 76 1.64 -4.92 6.06
N ILE A 77 1.04 -3.97 5.34
CA ILE A 77 1.62 -2.66 5.06
C ILE A 77 0.89 -1.64 5.92
N TYR A 78 1.64 -0.87 6.70
CA TYR A 78 1.10 0.11 7.63
C TYR A 78 1.33 1.51 7.10
N VAL A 79 0.26 2.24 6.82
CA VAL A 79 0.31 3.65 6.42
C VAL A 79 -0.06 4.45 7.67
N ALA A 80 0.96 4.95 8.37
CA ALA A 80 0.77 5.46 9.72
C ALA A 80 1.71 6.62 10.06
N ALA A 81 1.25 7.52 10.93
CA ALA A 81 2.06 8.63 11.42
C ALA A 81 3.24 8.15 12.27
N GLU A 82 3.03 7.14 13.10
CA GLU A 82 4.04 6.55 13.97
C GLU A 82 4.24 5.06 13.66
N LYS A 83 5.46 4.57 13.84
CA LYS A 83 5.77 3.14 13.69
C LYS A 83 5.55 2.43 15.02
N SER A 84 4.50 1.61 15.10
CA SER A 84 4.28 0.75 16.26
C SER A 84 5.39 -0.31 16.42
N ILE A 85 5.59 -0.74 17.66
CA ILE A 85 6.53 -1.83 18.00
C ILE A 85 6.11 -3.10 17.25
N GLY A 86 7.10 -3.84 16.72
CA GLY A 86 6.87 -5.09 15.99
C GLY A 86 6.57 -4.92 14.49
N ILE A 87 6.26 -3.71 14.02
CA ILE A 87 6.10 -3.46 12.58
C ILE A 87 7.48 -3.39 11.91
N PRO A 88 7.75 -4.21 10.87
CA PRO A 88 8.96 -4.09 10.06
C PRO A 88 9.09 -2.69 9.46
N GLU A 89 10.30 -2.14 9.51
CA GLU A 89 10.57 -0.80 8.97
C GLU A 89 10.28 -0.71 7.46
N GLU A 90 10.49 -1.81 6.76
CA GLU A 90 10.26 -1.94 5.33
C GLU A 90 8.78 -1.89 4.96
N ASN A 91 7.88 -2.29 5.87
CA ASN A 91 6.44 -2.36 5.66
C ASN A 91 5.68 -1.12 6.14
N TRP A 92 6.38 -0.16 6.75
CA TRP A 92 5.78 1.08 7.22
C TRP A 92 5.94 2.20 6.18
N LEU A 93 4.81 2.77 5.77
CA LEU A 93 4.70 4.00 4.99
C LEU A 93 4.39 5.17 5.93
N PRO A 94 5.38 6.04 6.21
CA PRO A 94 5.16 7.20 7.06
C PRO A 94 4.24 8.22 6.37
N LEU A 95 3.35 8.81 7.16
CA LEU A 95 2.59 10.01 6.80
C LEU A 95 2.74 11.07 7.89
N ASN A 96 2.29 12.30 7.63
CA ASN A 96 2.18 13.35 8.65
C ASN A 96 0.70 13.64 8.93
N ARG A 97 0.33 13.84 10.20
CA ARG A 97 -1.04 14.19 10.57
C ARG A 97 -1.42 15.56 10.02
N ARG A 98 -2.36 15.55 9.09
CA ARG A 98 -2.96 16.73 8.48
C ARG A 98 -4.33 16.35 7.95
N ASP A 99 -5.26 17.30 7.97
CA ASP A 99 -6.52 17.14 7.24
C ASP A 99 -6.24 17.26 5.73
N GLU A 100 -5.89 16.12 5.13
CA GLU A 100 -5.49 15.98 3.74
C GLU A 100 -5.94 14.60 3.26
N GLU A 101 -6.73 14.58 2.17
CA GLU A 101 -7.07 13.31 1.53
C GLU A 101 -5.83 12.71 0.86
N ILE A 102 -5.69 11.40 0.98
CA ILE A 102 -4.54 10.65 0.47
C ILE A 102 -5.00 9.54 -0.46
N ASP A 103 -4.12 9.15 -1.39
CA ASP A 103 -4.34 8.02 -2.28
C ASP A 103 -3.20 7.00 -2.14
N LEU A 104 -3.58 5.72 -2.15
CA LEU A 104 -2.65 4.61 -2.25
C LEU A 104 -2.74 4.00 -3.65
N ILE A 105 -1.65 4.11 -4.41
CA ILE A 105 -1.57 3.56 -5.75
C ILE A 105 -0.77 2.26 -5.70
N LEU A 106 -1.48 1.15 -5.94
CA LEU A 106 -0.85 -0.14 -6.19
C LEU A 106 -0.46 -0.24 -7.66
N ARG A 107 0.79 -0.63 -7.91
CA ARG A 107 1.33 -0.88 -9.25
C ARG A 107 1.71 -2.34 -9.36
N VAL A 108 1.24 -2.99 -10.42
CA VAL A 108 1.57 -4.39 -10.74
C VAL A 108 2.32 -4.37 -12.06
N TYR A 109 3.63 -4.59 -12.02
CA TYR A 109 4.50 -4.54 -13.20
C TYR A 109 4.58 -5.90 -13.88
N VAL A 110 4.40 -5.90 -15.20
CA VAL A 110 4.28 -7.12 -16.02
C VAL A 110 3.24 -8.07 -15.39
N PRO A 111 1.96 -7.67 -15.31
CA PRO A 111 0.94 -8.45 -14.62
C PRO A 111 0.70 -9.81 -15.30
N ASP A 112 0.41 -10.83 -14.49
CA ASP A 112 -0.20 -12.06 -14.97
C ASP A 112 -1.69 -11.85 -15.23
N LEU A 113 -2.04 -11.53 -16.48
CA LEU A 113 -3.39 -11.17 -16.90
C LEU A 113 -4.44 -12.26 -16.61
N GLU A 114 -4.08 -13.54 -16.63
CA GLU A 114 -5.04 -14.60 -16.31
C GLU A 114 -5.37 -14.64 -14.82
N ARG A 115 -4.36 -14.46 -13.96
CA ARG A 115 -4.58 -14.35 -12.51
C ARG A 115 -5.28 -13.04 -12.14
N MET A 116 -4.97 -11.94 -12.83
CA MET A 116 -5.60 -10.64 -12.61
C MET A 116 -7.12 -10.66 -12.78
N LYS A 117 -7.67 -11.47 -13.71
CA LYS A 117 -9.13 -11.57 -13.95
C LYS A 117 -9.94 -11.91 -12.69
N ASN A 118 -9.38 -12.73 -11.81
CA ASN A 118 -10.05 -13.21 -10.60
C ASN A 118 -9.44 -12.62 -9.33
N TRP A 119 -8.34 -11.88 -9.45
CA TRP A 119 -7.67 -11.26 -8.32
C TRP A 119 -8.39 -9.96 -7.93
N ILE A 120 -8.56 -9.78 -6.62
CA ILE A 120 -9.22 -8.61 -6.06
C ILE A 120 -8.17 -7.78 -5.33
N ALA A 121 -8.11 -6.49 -5.64
CA ALA A 121 -7.21 -5.57 -4.97
C ALA A 121 -7.47 -5.57 -3.45
N PRO A 122 -6.41 -5.48 -2.63
CA PRO A 122 -6.57 -5.38 -1.20
C PRO A 122 -7.28 -4.07 -0.85
N LYS A 123 -7.93 -4.05 0.31
CA LYS A 123 -8.50 -2.84 0.88
C LYS A 123 -7.62 -2.32 2.01
N ALA A 124 -7.69 -1.02 2.26
CA ALA A 124 -7.13 -0.40 3.44
C ALA A 124 -8.13 -0.45 4.59
N GLU A 125 -7.74 -1.07 5.70
CA GLU A 125 -8.51 -1.06 6.93
C GLU A 125 -8.05 0.12 7.77
N LYS A 126 -8.97 1.03 8.11
CA LYS A 126 -8.70 2.13 9.05
C LYS A 126 -8.42 1.54 10.44
N LEU A 127 -7.28 1.86 11.01
CA LEU A 127 -6.94 1.46 12.37
C LEU A 127 -7.74 2.31 13.35
N LYS A 128 -8.33 1.64 14.35
CA LYS A 128 -8.98 2.34 15.47
C LYS A 128 -7.89 2.73 16.45
N ASN A 129 -7.71 4.04 16.63
CA ASN A 129 -6.87 4.59 17.69
C ASN A 129 -7.53 4.40 19.06
#